data_AF-A0A7I7LFI4-F1
#
_entry.id   AF-A0A7I7LFI4-F1
#
_cell.length_a   1.000
_cell.length_b   1.000
_cell.length_c   1.000
_cell.angle_alpha   90.00
_cell.angle_beta   90.00
_cell.angle_gamma   90.00
#
_symmetry.space_group_name_H-M   'P 1'
#
loop_
_entity.id
_entity.type
_entity.pdbx_description
1 polymer ?
#
loop_
_entity_poly.entity_id
_entity_poly.type
_entity_poly.pdbx_seq_one_letter_code
_entity_poly.pdbx_strand_id
1 'polypeptide(L)'
;MNIPARYCTGYLGDIGVPPVDDPMDFSAWFEVFLGGHWHTFDARHNTPRIGRVLIARGRDAADVALNNTFGPNTLTSFRVWTDEVPAGPVQARKPPTA
;
A
#
# COMPACT_ATOMS: atom_id res chain seq x y z
N MET A 1 -19.76 -6.18 -16.47
CA MET A 1 -19.36 -4.76 -16.37
C MET A 1 -18.33 -4.35 -17.44
N ASN A 2 -17.46 -5.21 -17.97
CA ASN A 2 -16.52 -4.86 -19.08
C ASN A 2 -15.66 -3.61 -18.84
N ILE A 3 -15.34 -3.31 -17.58
CA ILE A 3 -14.48 -2.18 -17.22
C ILE A 3 -13.08 -2.71 -16.90
N PRO A 4 -12.00 -2.21 -17.55
CA PRO A 4 -10.65 -2.61 -17.21
C PRO A 4 -10.30 -2.21 -15.78
N ALA A 5 -9.70 -3.14 -15.04
CA ALA A 5 -9.24 -2.93 -13.68
C ALA A 5 -7.84 -3.54 -13.49
N ARG A 6 -7.10 -3.03 -12.51
CA ARG A 6 -5.80 -3.57 -12.10
C ARG A 6 -5.62 -3.52 -10.59
N TYR A 7 -4.94 -4.52 -10.07
CA TYR A 7 -4.55 -4.60 -8.67
C TYR A 7 -3.35 -3.69 -8.40
N CYS A 8 -3.33 -3.06 -7.23
CA CYS A 8 -2.25 -2.21 -6.76
C CYS A 8 -1.82 -2.66 -5.36
N THR A 9 -0.51 -2.68 -5.13
CA THR A 9 0.07 -2.86 -3.80
C THR A 9 0.96 -1.67 -3.45
N GLY A 10 0.98 -1.29 -2.18
CA GLY A 10 1.80 -0.18 -1.71
C GLY A 10 1.58 0.15 -0.24
N TYR A 11 2.10 1.29 0.18
CA TYR A 11 1.84 1.81 1.52
C TYR A 11 0.56 2.62 1.55
N LEU A 12 -0.20 2.46 2.63
CA LEU A 12 -1.30 3.34 3.03
C LEU A 12 -1.23 3.46 4.55
N GLY A 13 -0.41 4.40 5.02
CA GLY A 13 -0.35 4.73 6.44
C GLY A 13 -1.52 5.61 6.88
N ASP A 14 -1.51 5.99 8.15
CA ASP A 14 -2.52 6.87 8.76
C ASP A 14 -2.29 8.35 8.45
N ILE A 15 -2.02 8.66 7.18
CA ILE A 15 -1.78 10.02 6.70
C ILE A 15 -3.12 10.68 6.40
N GLY A 16 -3.39 11.80 7.05
CA GLY A 16 -4.64 12.56 6.89
C GLY A 16 -5.87 11.88 7.50
N VAL A 17 -5.70 10.89 8.38
CA VAL A 17 -6.77 10.26 9.17
C VAL A 17 -6.35 10.14 10.64
N PRO A 18 -7.29 9.89 11.58
CA PRO A 18 -6.92 9.59 12.96
C PRO A 18 -5.93 8.39 13.02
N PRO A 19 -4.86 8.47 13.81
CA PRO A 19 -3.94 7.36 14.00
C PRO A 19 -4.67 6.12 14.52
N VAL A 20 -4.31 4.95 14.01
CA VAL A 20 -4.81 3.66 14.48
C VAL A 20 -3.70 3.00 15.32
N ASP A 21 -4.05 2.51 16.49
CA ASP A 21 -3.14 1.79 17.39
C ASP A 21 -3.03 0.30 17.00
N ASP A 22 -2.78 0.06 15.72
CA ASP A 22 -2.53 -1.27 15.15
C ASP A 22 -1.21 -1.25 14.37
N PRO A 23 -0.47 -2.38 14.29
CA PRO A 23 0.70 -2.47 13.43
C PRO A 23 0.36 -2.13 11.98
N MET A 24 1.18 -1.27 11.36
CA MET A 24 1.02 -0.96 9.94
C MET A 24 1.37 -2.17 9.06
N ASP A 25 0.72 -2.24 7.91
CA ASP A 25 0.94 -3.27 6.88
C ASP A 25 0.96 -2.62 5.48
N PHE A 26 1.40 -3.36 4.47
CA PHE A 26 1.11 -3.00 3.10
C PHE A 26 -0.40 -3.07 2.85
N SER A 27 -0.86 -2.20 1.98
CA SER A 27 -2.25 -2.15 1.57
C SER A 27 -2.40 -2.52 0.12
N ALA A 28 -3.51 -3.21 -0.14
CA ALA A 28 -3.99 -3.50 -1.46
C ALA A 28 -5.17 -2.58 -1.80
N TRP A 29 -5.19 -2.09 -3.03
CA TRP A 29 -6.35 -1.40 -3.60
C TRP A 29 -6.43 -1.77 -5.08
N PHE A 30 -7.40 -1.21 -5.79
CA PHE A 30 -7.51 -1.40 -7.24
C PHE A 30 -7.71 -0.07 -7.95
N GLU A 31 -7.35 -0.06 -9.22
CA GLU A 31 -7.63 1.06 -10.10
C GLU A 31 -8.52 0.60 -11.24
N VAL A 32 -9.41 1.47 -11.66
CA VAL A 32 -10.37 1.22 -12.75
C VAL A 32 -10.15 2.25 -13.85
N PHE A 33 -10.14 1.80 -15.10
CA PHE A 33 -9.98 2.71 -16.24
C PHE A 33 -11.33 3.27 -16.68
N LEU A 34 -11.56 4.55 -16.43
CA LEU A 34 -12.80 5.27 -16.75
C LEU A 34 -12.48 6.61 -17.40
N GLY A 35 -13.12 6.89 -18.55
CA GLY A 35 -12.97 8.19 -19.22
C GLY A 35 -11.54 8.52 -19.66
N GLY A 36 -10.73 7.53 -20.02
CA GLY A 36 -9.34 7.74 -20.46
C GLY A 36 -8.30 7.78 -19.34
N HIS A 37 -8.70 7.60 -18.07
CA HIS A 37 -7.81 7.68 -16.92
C HIS A 37 -8.02 6.51 -15.95
N TRP A 38 -6.97 6.21 -15.17
CA TRP A 38 -7.05 5.27 -14.05
C TRP A 38 -7.53 6.00 -12.80
N HIS A 39 -8.55 5.44 -12.15
CA HIS A 39 -9.14 5.97 -10.92
C HIS A 39 -8.94 4.98 -9.78
N THR A 40 -8.50 5.46 -8.62
CA THR A 40 -8.23 4.64 -7.44
C THR A 40 -9.51 4.33 -6.67
N PHE A 41 -9.69 3.06 -6.33
CA PHE A 41 -10.77 2.55 -5.49
C PHE A 41 -10.22 1.65 -4.40
N ASP A 42 -10.76 1.79 -3.21
CA ASP A 42 -10.37 1.03 -2.03
C ASP A 42 -11.64 0.59 -1.29
N ALA A 43 -12.01 -0.67 -1.48
CA ALA A 43 -13.23 -1.23 -0.89
C ALA A 43 -13.11 -1.42 0.63
N ARG A 44 -11.90 -1.47 1.19
CA ARG A 44 -11.69 -1.64 2.64
C ARG A 44 -12.13 -0.40 3.39
N HIS A 45 -11.74 0.78 2.91
CA HIS A 45 -12.01 2.05 3.58
C HIS A 45 -13.19 2.83 2.98
N ASN A 46 -13.49 2.58 1.69
CA ASN A 46 -14.58 3.20 0.92
C ASN A 46 -14.70 4.73 1.09
N THR A 47 -13.57 5.39 1.35
CA THR A 47 -13.44 6.83 1.57
C THR A 47 -12.14 7.27 0.90
N PRO A 48 -12.11 8.44 0.22
CA PRO A 48 -10.86 8.97 -0.34
C PRO A 48 -9.78 9.09 0.74
N ARG A 49 -8.59 8.56 0.44
CA ARG A 49 -7.41 8.62 1.32
C ARG A 49 -6.25 9.24 0.56
N ILE A 50 -5.50 10.11 1.22
CA ILE A 50 -4.22 10.63 0.73
C ILE A 50 -3.07 9.72 1.20
N GLY A 51 -1.84 10.01 0.77
CA GLY A 51 -0.65 9.33 1.29
C GLY A 51 -0.43 7.90 0.77
N ARG A 52 -1.11 7.48 -0.31
CA ARG A 52 -0.78 6.22 -0.99
C ARG A 52 0.60 6.31 -1.64
N VAL A 53 1.50 5.42 -1.24
CA VAL A 53 2.79 5.24 -1.91
C VAL A 53 2.72 3.94 -2.70
N LEU A 54 2.47 4.06 -4.00
CA LEU A 54 2.35 2.93 -4.90
C LEU A 54 3.70 2.20 -5.03
N ILE A 55 3.69 0.88 -4.83
CA ILE A 55 4.83 0.01 -5.12
C ILE A 55 4.68 -0.61 -6.51
N ALA A 56 3.55 -1.26 -6.77
CA ALA A 56 3.37 -2.00 -8.02
C ALA A 56 1.91 -2.13 -8.45
N ARG A 57 1.72 -2.39 -9.76
CA ARG A 57 0.44 -2.64 -10.43
C ARG A 57 0.49 -3.94 -11.22
N GLY A 58 -0.56 -4.74 -11.16
CA GLY A 58 -0.68 -6.03 -11.87
C GLY A 58 -2.13 -6.42 -12.12
N ARG A 59 -2.37 -7.57 -12.75
CA ARG A 59 -3.74 -8.09 -12.90
C ARG A 59 -4.31 -8.47 -11.54
N ASP A 60 -3.48 -9.10 -10.71
CA ASP A 60 -3.77 -9.52 -9.35
C ASP A 60 -2.47 -9.64 -8.53
N ALA A 61 -2.56 -10.24 -7.33
CA ALA A 61 -1.44 -10.40 -6.42
C ALA A 61 -0.33 -11.34 -6.94
N ALA A 62 -0.58 -12.18 -7.94
CA ALA A 62 0.45 -13.03 -8.53
C ALA A 62 1.46 -12.23 -9.35
N ASP A 63 1.00 -11.18 -10.04
CA ASP A 63 1.87 -10.30 -10.82
C ASP A 63 2.69 -9.35 -9.93
N VAL A 64 2.23 -9.09 -8.69
CA VAL A 64 2.83 -8.11 -7.77
C VAL A 64 2.93 -8.63 -6.34
N ALA A 65 3.36 -9.87 -6.20
CA ALA A 65 3.58 -10.49 -4.90
C ALA A 65 4.63 -9.69 -4.10
N LEU A 66 4.37 -9.52 -2.80
CA LEU A 66 5.34 -8.92 -1.89
C LEU A 66 6.64 -9.74 -1.82
N ASN A 67 6.51 -11.07 -1.78
CA ASN A 67 7.63 -12.00 -1.76
C ASN A 67 7.25 -13.27 -2.53
N ASN A 68 8.14 -13.72 -3.41
CA ASN A 68 8.04 -15.00 -4.10
C ASN A 68 9.20 -15.89 -3.63
N THR A 69 8.87 -17.07 -3.11
CA THR A 69 9.87 -18.01 -2.57
C THR A 69 9.79 -19.34 -3.31
N PHE A 70 10.96 -19.91 -3.62
CA PHE A 70 11.10 -21.18 -4.33
C PHE A 70 11.93 -22.13 -3.48
N GLY A 71 11.26 -22.98 -2.70
CA GLY A 71 11.87 -23.86 -1.70
C GLY A 71 11.43 -23.52 -0.26
N PRO A 72 11.84 -24.30 0.75
CA PRO A 72 11.45 -24.07 2.13
C PRO A 72 11.93 -22.70 2.64
N ASN A 73 11.01 -21.91 3.18
CA ASN A 73 11.29 -20.62 3.78
C ASN A 73 10.38 -20.39 5.00
N THR A 74 10.85 -19.63 5.98
CA THR A 74 10.06 -19.20 7.13
C THR A 74 10.24 -17.71 7.34
N LEU A 75 9.14 -16.95 7.26
CA LEU A 75 9.13 -15.54 7.59
C LEU A 75 9.24 -15.38 9.12
N THR A 76 10.38 -14.86 9.60
CA THR A 76 10.66 -14.72 11.04
C THR A 76 10.24 -13.37 11.59
N SER A 77 10.25 -12.32 10.77
CA SER A 77 9.82 -10.98 11.15
C SER A 77 9.30 -10.24 9.94
N PHE A 78 8.26 -9.44 10.15
CA PHE A 78 7.67 -8.60 9.14
C PHE A 78 7.18 -7.30 9.80
N ARG A 79 7.69 -6.17 9.32
CA ARG A 79 7.39 -4.85 9.87
C ARG A 79 7.25 -3.87 8.72
N VAL A 80 6.14 -3.15 8.71
CA VAL A 80 5.86 -2.08 7.75
C VAL A 80 5.60 -0.82 8.57
N TRP A 81 6.03 0.33 8.07
CA TRP A 81 5.67 1.63 8.62
C TRP A 81 5.73 2.68 7.52
N THR A 82 4.93 3.73 7.68
CA THR A 82 4.93 4.89 6.79
C THR A 82 4.62 6.13 7.63
N ASP A 83 5.51 7.11 7.59
CA ASP A 83 5.35 8.38 8.29
C ASP A 83 5.08 9.50 7.28
N GLU A 84 4.22 10.45 7.66
CA GLU A 84 4.17 11.74 6.98
C GLU A 84 5.43 12.54 7.33
N VAL A 85 6.12 13.07 6.32
CA VAL A 85 7.34 13.86 6.51
C VAL A 85 7.08 15.35 6.20
N PRO A 86 7.61 16.28 7.01
CA PRO A 86 7.53 17.71 6.71
C PRO A 86 8.19 18.06 5.37
N ALA A 87 7.75 19.15 4.76
CA ALA A 87 8.41 19.71 3.58
C ALA A 87 9.80 20.26 3.98
N GLY A 88 10.82 19.42 3.89
CA GLY A 88 12.19 19.72 4.26
C GLY A 88 13.11 18.51 4.06
N PRO A 89 14.40 18.62 4.41
CA PRO A 89 15.32 17.50 4.33
C PRO A 89 14.82 16.33 5.20
N VAL A 90 14.62 15.18 4.57
CA VAL A 90 14.20 13.97 5.27
C VAL A 90 15.33 13.53 6.20
N GLN A 91 15.10 13.57 7.51
CA GLN A 91 16.00 12.94 8.47
C GLN A 91 15.64 11.47 8.61
N ALA A 92 16.65 10.60 8.58
CA ALA A 92 16.45 9.18 8.79
C ALA A 92 15.95 8.95 10.22
N ARG A 93 14.71 8.48 10.36
CA ARG A 93 14.15 8.09 11.65
C ARG A 93 14.59 6.67 11.99
N LYS A 94 14.85 6.41 13.28
CA LYS A 94 15.03 5.03 13.76
C LYS A 94 13.74 4.24 13.50
N PRO A 95 13.84 2.97 13.04
CA PRO A 95 12.68 2.09 12.91
C PRO A 95 11.89 2.04 14.22
N PRO A 96 10.56 1.86 14.18
CA PRO A 96 9.77 1.63 15.38
C PRO A 96 10.36 0.46 16.18
N THR A 97 10.62 0.68 17.47
CA THR A 97 11.01 -0.39 18.39
C THR A 97 9.84 -1.37 18.57
N ALA A 98 10.19 -2.64 18.80
CA ALA A 98 9.22 -3.72 19.06
C ALA A 98 8.35 -3.42 20.28
#